data_AF-A0A455U0U6-F1
#
_entry.id   AF-A0A455U0U6-F1
#
_cell.length_a   1.000
_cell.length_b   1.000
_cell.length_c   1.000
_cell.angle_alpha   90.00
_cell.angle_beta   90.00
_cell.angle_gamma   90.00
#
_symmetry.space_group_name_H-M   'P 1'
#
loop_
_entity.id
_entity.type
_entity.pdbx_description
1 polymer ?
#
loop_
_entity_poly.entity_id
_entity_poly.type
_entity_poly.pdbx_seq_one_letter_code
_entity_poly.pdbx_strand_id
1 'polypeptide(L)' 'MPLVGFDNSANRMGMGGGFYDRSLAFMHRPGPAPTLIGVAHACQQVASLPVEPWDVPLQVVVSDQGYVRRQ' A
#
# COMPACT_ATOMS: atom_id res chain seq x y z
N MET A 1 -5.80 -1.68 -4.98
CA MET A 1 -4.54 -2.16 -5.59
C MET A 1 -4.26 -3.56 -5.07
N PRO A 2 -3.89 -4.53 -5.93
CA PRO A 2 -3.48 -5.86 -5.48
C PRO A 2 -2.11 -5.81 -4.80
N LEU A 3 -1.91 -6.68 -3.81
CA LEU A 3 -0.72 -6.77 -2.99
C LEU A 3 -0.54 -8.21 -2.51
N VAL A 4 0.66 -8.56 -2.04
CA VAL A 4 0.93 -9.87 -1.40
C VAL A 4 0.89 -9.80 0.11
N GLY A 5 1.17 -8.62 0.68
CA GLY A 5 1.12 -8.39 2.12
C GLY A 5 0.88 -6.91 2.46
N PHE A 6 0.29 -6.65 3.62
CA PHE A 6 0.10 -5.30 4.15
C PHE A 6 0.30 -5.26 5.66
N ASP A 7 0.53 -4.08 6.22
CA ASP A 7 0.71 -3.89 7.66
C ASP A 7 -0.27 -2.88 8.26
N ASN A 8 -0.14 -2.68 9.58
CA ASN A 8 -0.98 -1.76 10.37
C ASN A 8 -0.82 -0.28 10.00
N SER A 9 0.18 0.07 9.19
CA SER A 9 0.42 1.43 8.70
C SER A 9 -0.03 1.61 7.23
N ALA A 10 -0.79 0.64 6.71
CA ALA A 10 -1.20 0.58 5.30
C ALA A 10 0.00 0.61 4.33
N ASN A 11 1.17 0.12 4.76
CA ASN A 11 2.23 -0.20 3.82
C ASN A 11 1.85 -1.48 3.07
N ARG A 12 2.40 -1.65 1.86
CA ARG A 12 2.11 -2.80 1.00
C ARG A 12 3.40 -3.44 0.52
N MET A 13 3.36 -4.75 0.37
CA MET A 13 4.36 -5.53 -0.36
C MET A 13 3.75 -5.96 -1.69
N GLY A 14 4.46 -5.70 -2.80
CA GLY A 14 4.09 -6.17 -4.13
C GLY A 14 4.75 -7.52 -4.48
N MET A 15 4.57 -7.98 -5.72
CA MET A 15 5.17 -9.22 -6.24
C MET A 15 6.70 -9.14 -6.51
N GLY A 16 7.37 -8.05 -6.11
CA GLY A 16 8.83 -7.87 -6.28
C GLY A 16 9.29 -7.13 -7.56
N GLY A 17 8.41 -6.84 -8.51
CA GLY A 17 8.77 -6.17 -9.78
C GLY A 17 8.81 -4.63 -9.75
N GLY A 18 8.44 -3.99 -8.64
CA GLY A 18 8.45 -2.53 -8.48
C GLY A 18 7.55 -1.76 -9.47
N PHE A 19 6.58 -2.43 -10.11
CA PHE A 19 5.73 -1.83 -11.14
C PHE A 19 4.97 -0.63 -10.60
N TYR A 20 4.27 -0.79 -9.47
CA TYR A 20 3.44 0.28 -8.91
C TYR A 20 4.27 1.41 -8.30
N ASP A 21 5.45 1.14 -7.75
CA ASP A 21 6.31 2.18 -7.21
C ASP A 21 6.79 3.10 -8.35
N ARG A 22 7.07 2.52 -9.52
CA ARG A 22 7.42 3.27 -10.74
C ARG A 22 6.21 3.99 -11.35
N SER A 23 5.09 3.28 -11.55
CA SER A 23 3.89 3.84 -12.18
C SER A 23 3.22 4.91 -11.34
N LEU A 24 3.37 4.87 -10.02
CA LEU A 24 2.80 5.83 -9.07
C LEU A 24 3.86 6.76 -8.48
N ALA A 25 5.08 6.78 -9.00
CA ALA A 25 6.15 7.64 -8.49
C ALA A 25 5.76 9.14 -8.46
N PHE A 26 4.83 9.56 -9.34
CA PHE A 26 4.29 10.92 -9.36
C PHE A 26 3.58 11.32 -8.06
N MET A 27 3.13 10.36 -7.24
CA MET A 27 2.49 10.60 -5.94
C MET A 27 3.42 11.30 -4.94
N HIS A 28 4.75 11.23 -5.13
CA HIS A 28 5.72 11.94 -4.31
C HIS A 28 5.82 13.44 -4.64
N ARG A 29 5.19 13.89 -5.73
CA ARG A 29 5.25 15.29 -6.18
C ARG A 29 4.03 16.05 -5.67
N PRO A 30 4.17 17.35 -5.36
CA PRO A 30 3.03 18.21 -5.07
C PRO A 30 2.06 18.27 -6.26
N GLY A 31 0.76 18.15 -6.01
CA GLY A 31 -0.28 18.26 -7.03
C GLY A 31 -1.48 17.36 -6.76
N PRO A 32 -2.46 17.35 -7.67
CA PRO A 32 -3.60 16.43 -7.59
C PRO A 32 -3.11 14.98 -7.60
N ALA A 33 -3.49 14.23 -6.58
CA ALA A 33 -3.11 12.85 -6.40
C ALA A 33 -4.37 12.01 -6.11
N PRO A 34 -4.55 10.84 -6.73
CA PRO A 34 -5.66 9.96 -6.41
C PRO A 34 -5.53 9.38 -5.01
N THR A 35 -6.66 9.02 -4.40
CA THR A 35 -6.67 8.18 -3.20
C THR A 35 -6.38 6.74 -3.59
N LEU A 36 -5.31 6.17 -3.05
CA LEU A 36 -4.92 4.78 -3.25
C LEU A 36 -5.50 3.90 -2.15
N ILE A 37 -6.36 2.97 -2.56
CA ILE A 37 -6.99 1.98 -1.68
C ILE A 37 -6.47 0.59 -2.05
N GLY A 38 -5.87 -0.11 -1.09
CA GLY A 38 -5.50 -1.52 -1.18
C GLY A 38 -6.71 -2.42 -0.97
N VAL A 39 -6.77 -3.53 -1.70
CA VAL A 39 -7.77 -4.58 -1.47
C VAL A 39 -7.00 -5.87 -1.24
N ALA A 40 -7.28 -6.53 -0.12
CA ALA A 40 -6.51 -7.66 0.36
C ALA A 40 -7.42 -8.67 1.08
N HIS A 41 -6.93 -9.89 1.27
CA HIS A 41 -7.49 -10.80 2.26
C HIS A 41 -6.83 -10.55 3.62
N ALA A 42 -7.58 -10.75 4.71
CA ALA A 42 -7.05 -10.54 6.06
C ALA A 42 -5.82 -11.43 6.37
N CYS A 43 -5.70 -12.60 5.75
CA CYS A 43 -4.52 -13.48 5.87
C CYS A 43 -3.22 -12.88 5.31
N GLN A 44 -3.30 -11.79 4.55
CA GLN A 44 -2.15 -11.07 4.00
C GLN A 44 -1.63 -9.99 4.97
N GLN A 45 -2.28 -9.79 6.11
CA GLN A 45 -1.81 -8.85 7.12
C GLN A 45 -0.60 -9.42 7.86
N VAL A 46 0.45 -8.61 8.01
CA VAL A 46 1.65 -8.94 8.80
C VAL A 46 1.89 -7.86 9.86
N ALA A 47 2.75 -8.16 10.84
CA ALA A 47 3.03 -7.24 11.94
C ALA A 47 3.65 -5.91 11.46
N SER A 48 4.60 -5.99 10.53
CA SER A 48 5.32 -4.86 9.96
C SER A 48 5.97 -5.24 8.63
N LEU A 49 6.03 -4.31 7.69
CA LEU A 49 6.80 -4.45 6.46
C LEU A 49 8.04 -3.53 6.49
N PRO A 50 9.15 -3.93 5.85
CA PRO A 50 10.19 -2.96 5.51
C PRO A 50 9.61 -1.91 4.57
N VAL A 51 10.00 -0.66 4.76
CA VAL A 51 9.56 0.47 3.93
C VAL A 51 10.78 1.17 3.41
N GLU A 52 10.81 1.40 2.10
CA GLU A 52 11.86 2.10 1.41
C GLU A 52 11.39 3.51 0.99
N PRO A 53 12.30 4.48 0.82
CA PRO A 53 11.93 5.86 0.49
C PRO A 53 11.17 6.05 -0.83
N TRP A 54 11.24 5.06 -1.73
CA TRP A 54 10.54 5.06 -3.02
C TRP A 54 9.18 4.37 -2.98
N ASP A 55 8.82 3.73 -1.86
CA ASP A 55 7.54 3.05 -1.74
C ASP A 55 6.39 4.05 -1.73
N VAL A 56 5.41 3.79 -2.58
CA VAL A 56 4.19 4.62 -2.62
C VAL A 56 3.18 4.06 -1.60
N PRO A 57 2.91 4.78 -0.49
CA PRO A 57 2.02 4.29 0.55
C PRO A 57 0.56 4.32 0.11
N LEU A 58 -0.24 3.41 0.68
CA LEU A 58 -1.69 3.45 0.54
C LEU A 58 -2.31 4.30 1.65
N GLN A 59 -3.45 4.93 1.37
CA GLN A 59 -4.23 5.64 2.40
C GLN A 59 -5.06 4.67 3.24
N VAL A 60 -5.61 3.63 2.60
CA VAL A 60 -6.43 2.59 3.25
C VAL A 60 -6.13 1.24 2.62
N VAL A 61 -6.14 0.18 3.43
CA VAL A 61 -6.25 -1.21 2.96
C VAL A 61 -7.54 -1.79 3.49
N VAL A 62 -8.38 -2.33 2.61
CA VAL A 62 -9.64 -2.99 2.96
C VAL A 62 -9.48 -4.50 2.79
N SER A 63 -10.00 -5.26 3.75
CA SER A 63 -10.05 -6.71 3.77
C SER A 63 -11.42 -7.22 4.14
N ASP A 64 -11.61 -8.53 4.05
CA ASP A 64 -12.82 -9.23 4.46
C ASP A 64 -13.11 -9.15 5.98
N GLN A 65 -12.14 -8.71 6.80
CA GLN A 65 -12.29 -8.57 8.26
C GLN A 65 -12.32 -7.10 8.73
N GLY A 66 -12.19 -6.12 7.82
CA GLY A 66 -12.15 -4.71 8.18
C GLY A 66 -11.16 -3.90 7.34
N TYR A 67 -10.72 -2.76 7.86
CA TYR A 67 -9.78 -1.88 7.15
C TYR A 67 -8.70 -1.32 8.06
N VAL A 68 -7.55 -1.02 7.46
CA VAL A 68 -6.44 -0.28 8.07
C VAL A 68 -6.34 1.07 7.36
N ARG A 69 -6.25 2.16 8.12
CA ARG A 69 -6.12 3.51 7.58
C ARG A 69 -4.81 4.13 8.05
N ARG A 70 -4.07 4.73 7.10
CA ARG A 70 -2.86 5.51 7.40
C ARG A 70 -3.26 6.77 8.16
N GLN A 71 -2.60 7.01 9.31
CA GLN A 71 -2.74 8.24 10.09
C GLN A 71 -2.02 9.41 9.42
#